data_AF-A0AAD8A3L0-F1
#
_entry.id   AF-A0AAD8A3L0-F1
#
_cell.length_a   1.000
_cell.length_b   1.000
_cell.length_c   1.000
_cell.angle_alpha   90.00
_cell.angle_beta   90.00
_cell.angle_gamma   90.00
#
_symmetry.space_group_name_H-M   'P 1'
#
loop_
_entity.id
_entity.type
_entity.pdbx_description
1 polymer ?
#
loop_
_entity_poly.entity_id
_entity_poly.type
_entity_poly.pdbx_seq_one_letter_code
_entity_poly.pdbx_strand_id
1 'polypeptide(L)'
;MPLITLIRNICKEQFDAQNNLQLNMNWVRNSPIMASFGKRRPSNSPPKDCDPTACYESFKKHWQQTYEIIERTQPPVGYPIQDDVLGVVNHLGQMVAFLLLELRTAGNSSNNENRQSCPCLDYLLSENLLDKLFTWSIHTG
;
A
#
# COMPACT_ATOMS: atom_id res chain seq x y z
N MET A 1 -0.07 -1.03 -20.32
CA MET A 1 -0.71 -2.34 -20.05
C MET A 1 0.05 -3.29 -19.09
N PRO A 2 1.38 -3.19 -18.85
CA PRO A 2 2.05 -4.13 -17.92
C PRO A 2 1.87 -3.77 -16.43
N LEU A 3 1.79 -2.49 -16.04
CA LEU A 3 1.67 -2.09 -14.63
C LEU A 3 0.34 -2.51 -13.97
N ILE A 4 -0.78 -2.40 -14.68
CA ILE A 4 -2.09 -2.92 -14.21
C ILE A 4 -2.03 -4.45 -14.13
N THR A 5 -1.28 -5.11 -15.01
CA THR A 5 -1.12 -6.57 -15.00
C THR A 5 -0.19 -7.01 -13.87
N LEU A 6 0.84 -6.22 -13.53
CA LEU A 6 1.75 -6.48 -12.41
C LEU A 6 1.04 -6.23 -11.07
N ILE A 7 0.32 -5.11 -10.93
CA ILE A 7 -0.50 -4.84 -9.74
C ILE A 7 -1.62 -5.88 -9.62
N ARG A 8 -2.27 -6.26 -10.73
CA ARG A 8 -3.30 -7.31 -10.73
C ARG A 8 -2.71 -8.69 -10.46
N ASN A 9 -1.51 -9.03 -10.95
CA ASN A 9 -0.84 -10.30 -10.67
C ASN A 9 -0.33 -10.35 -9.24
N ILE A 10 0.23 -9.27 -8.70
CA ILE A 10 0.60 -9.17 -7.28
C ILE A 10 -0.66 -9.28 -6.41
N CYS A 11 -1.74 -8.55 -6.73
CA CYS A 11 -3.01 -8.67 -6.00
C CYS A 11 -3.65 -10.06 -6.16
N LYS A 12 -3.53 -10.69 -7.33
CA LYS A 12 -4.09 -12.02 -7.62
C LYS A 12 -3.27 -13.13 -6.97
N GLU A 13 -1.94 -13.08 -7.01
CA GLU A 13 -1.08 -14.01 -6.28
C GLU A 13 -1.28 -13.89 -4.77
N GLN A 14 -1.49 -12.68 -4.24
CA GLN A 14 -1.84 -12.48 -2.83
C GLN A 14 -3.25 -13.01 -2.50
N PHE A 15 -4.23 -12.84 -3.40
CA PHE A 15 -5.60 -13.35 -3.23
C PHE A 15 -5.70 -14.89 -3.40
N ASP A 16 -4.97 -15.47 -4.36
CA ASP A 16 -4.90 -16.91 -4.60
C ASP A 16 -4.08 -17.60 -3.50
N ALA A 17 -3.02 -16.96 -2.99
CA ALA A 17 -2.33 -17.41 -1.78
C ALA A 17 -3.25 -17.38 -0.56
N GLN A 18 -4.14 -16.38 -0.42
CA GLN A 18 -5.15 -16.36 0.66
C GLN A 18 -6.19 -17.49 0.55
N ASN A 19 -6.57 -17.91 -0.67
CA ASN A 19 -7.57 -18.96 -0.87
C ASN A 19 -6.98 -20.39 -0.76
N ASN A 20 -5.73 -20.60 -1.17
CA ASN A 20 -5.06 -21.91 -1.09
C ASN A 20 -4.49 -22.21 0.31
N LEU A 21 -4.34 -21.19 1.16
CA LEU A 21 -3.82 -21.31 2.54
C LEU A 21 -4.90 -21.38 3.63
N GLN A 22 -6.13 -21.81 3.31
CA GLN A 22 -7.12 -22.16 4.35
C GLN A 22 -6.66 -23.34 5.24
N LEU A 23 -5.62 -24.09 4.86
CA LEU A 23 -5.03 -25.16 5.68
C LEU A 23 -3.79 -24.76 6.51
N ASN A 24 -3.24 -23.53 6.39
CA ASN A 24 -2.05 -23.18 7.18
C ASN A 24 -2.01 -21.69 7.55
N MET A 25 -2.99 -21.28 8.34
CA MET A 25 -3.16 -19.95 8.92
C MET A 25 -2.08 -19.64 9.98
N ASN A 26 -0.86 -19.24 9.59
CA ASN A 26 0.12 -18.66 10.54
C ASN A 26 1.03 -17.54 10.01
N TRP A 27 1.23 -17.35 8.69
CA TRP A 27 2.09 -16.26 8.21
C TRP A 27 1.42 -14.88 8.29
N VAL A 28 0.11 -14.84 8.01
CA VAL A 28 -0.70 -13.61 8.08
C VAL A 28 -0.97 -13.17 9.53
N ARG A 29 -0.83 -14.06 10.52
CA ARG A 29 -0.95 -13.73 11.94
C ARG A 29 0.26 -12.99 12.51
N ASN A 30 1.41 -13.07 11.86
CA ASN A 30 2.66 -12.53 12.39
C ASN A 30 3.07 -11.20 11.73
N SER A 31 2.31 -10.69 10.76
CA SER A 31 2.47 -9.29 10.35
C SER A 31 2.01 -8.39 11.50
N PRO A 32 2.86 -7.46 11.99
CA PRO A 32 2.50 -6.54 13.09
C PRO A 32 1.27 -5.66 12.77
N ILE A 33 0.83 -5.66 11.51
CA ILE A 33 -0.34 -4.94 11.02
C ILE A 33 -1.62 -5.76 11.24
N MET A 34 -1.67 -7.06 10.93
CA MET A 34 -2.92 -7.84 11.10
C MET A 34 -3.21 -8.25 12.55
N ALA A 35 -2.17 -8.32 13.40
CA ALA A 35 -2.36 -8.44 14.85
C ALA A 35 -3.10 -7.24 15.46
N SER A 36 -2.99 -6.06 14.82
CA SER A 36 -3.57 -4.80 15.28
C SER A 36 -4.99 -4.55 14.74
N PHE A 37 -5.30 -5.03 13.53
CA PHE A 37 -6.62 -4.85 12.91
C PHE A 37 -7.58 -6.04 13.10
N GLY A 38 -7.08 -7.25 13.41
CA GLY A 38 -7.86 -8.49 13.47
C GLY A 38 -8.48 -8.86 14.82
N LYS A 39 -8.36 -8.03 15.86
CA LYS A 39 -8.90 -8.35 17.19
C LYS A 39 -9.75 -7.22 17.78
N ARG A 40 -10.70 -6.71 17.00
CA ARG A 40 -11.82 -5.97 17.59
C ARG A 40 -12.81 -6.97 18.18
N ARG A 41 -12.80 -7.13 19.50
CA ARG A 41 -14.00 -7.55 20.24
C ARG A 41 -15.16 -6.61 19.82
N PRO A 42 -16.42 -7.06 19.84
CA PRO A 42 -17.55 -6.16 19.67
C PRO A 42 -17.60 -5.25 20.91
N SER A 43 -16.86 -4.15 20.86
CA SER A 43 -16.93 -3.08 21.85
C SER A 43 -18.00 -2.12 21.35
N ASN A 44 -19.04 -1.92 22.16
CA ASN A 44 -20.20 -1.04 21.93
C ASN A 44 -19.84 0.46 21.94
N SER A 45 -18.70 0.84 21.35
CA SER A 45 -18.21 2.20 21.25
C SER A 45 -17.93 2.51 19.78
N PRO A 46 -18.39 3.64 19.22
CA PRO A 46 -18.06 4.04 17.86
C PRO A 46 -16.54 3.98 17.67
N PRO A 47 -16.03 3.44 16.54
CA PRO A 47 -14.61 3.46 16.26
C PRO A 47 -14.12 4.91 16.32
N LYS A 48 -13.41 5.28 17.39
CA LYS A 48 -12.67 6.54 17.44
C LYS A 48 -11.63 6.52 16.33
N ASP A 49 -11.93 7.27 15.28
CA ASP A 49 -11.03 8.19 14.58
C ASP A 49 -9.59 7.68 14.43
N CYS A 50 -9.31 6.97 13.33
CA CYS A 50 -7.94 6.95 12.81
C CYS A 50 -7.58 8.40 12.44
N ASP A 51 -6.52 8.95 13.04
CA ASP A 51 -6.04 10.28 12.71
C ASP A 51 -5.70 10.34 11.20
N PRO A 52 -6.43 11.14 10.40
CA PRO A 52 -6.18 11.26 8.96
C PRO A 52 -4.76 11.76 8.67
N THR A 53 -4.21 12.59 9.55
CA THR A 53 -2.85 13.13 9.43
C THR A 53 -1.82 12.01 9.58
N ALA A 54 -1.93 11.19 10.62
CA ALA A 54 -1.06 10.03 10.81
C ALA A 54 -1.15 9.02 9.65
N CYS A 55 -2.33 8.82 9.06
CA CYS A 55 -2.50 7.96 7.89
C CYS A 55 -1.71 8.49 6.69
N TYR A 56 -1.85 9.79 6.41
CA TYR A 56 -1.13 10.45 5.32
C TYR A 56 0.40 10.44 5.53
N GLU A 57 0.88 10.74 6.74
CA GLU A 57 2.32 10.68 7.05
C GLU A 57 2.87 9.25 6.94
N SER A 58 2.08 8.24 7.32
CA SER A 58 2.45 6.82 7.14
C SER A 58 2.53 6.43 5.67
N PHE A 59 1.59 6.90 4.85
CA PHE A 59 1.62 6.72 3.39
C PHE A 59 2.90 7.32 2.78
N LYS A 60 3.21 8.57 3.11
CA LYS A 60 4.46 9.23 2.70
C LYS A 60 5.70 8.46 3.13
N LYS A 61 5.72 7.95 4.36
CA LYS A 61 6.87 7.19 4.88
C LYS A 61 7.10 5.89 4.11
N HIS A 62 6.03 5.16 3.77
CA HIS A 62 6.17 3.97 2.93
C HIS A 62 6.65 4.32 1.53
N TRP A 63 6.15 5.41 0.95
CA TRP A 63 6.69 5.90 -0.31
C TRP A 63 8.17 6.24 -0.21
N GLN A 64 8.59 6.96 0.84
CA GLN A 64 9.99 7.30 1.06
C GLN A 64 10.87 6.04 1.10
N GLN A 65 10.46 5.01 1.85
CA GLN A 65 11.20 3.74 1.92
C GLN A 65 11.25 3.04 0.56
N THR A 66 10.16 3.04 -0.19
CA THR A 66 10.15 2.54 -1.58
C THR A 66 11.13 3.31 -2.46
N TYR A 67 11.12 4.64 -2.36
CA TYR A 67 11.94 5.50 -3.21
C TYR A 67 13.43 5.38 -2.89
N GLU A 68 13.81 5.24 -1.62
CA GLU A 68 15.19 4.95 -1.20
C GLU A 68 15.72 3.64 -1.80
N ILE A 69 14.88 2.59 -1.86
CA ILE A 69 15.24 1.33 -2.54
C ILE A 69 15.39 1.56 -4.04
N ILE A 70 14.45 2.27 -4.67
CA ILE A 70 14.50 2.58 -6.11
C ILE A 70 15.80 3.31 -6.46
N GLU A 71 16.13 4.38 -5.74
CA GLU A 71 17.32 5.19 -6.03
C GLU A 71 18.61 4.40 -5.88
N ARG A 72 18.75 3.57 -4.84
CA ARG A 72 19.99 2.79 -4.66
C ARG A 72 20.12 1.60 -5.62
N THR A 73 19.02 1.16 -6.23
CA THR A 73 18.99 -0.02 -7.12
C THR A 73 18.80 0.35 -8.59
N GLN A 74 18.71 1.63 -8.93
CA GLN A 74 18.65 2.06 -10.31
C GLN A 74 20.03 1.95 -11.00
N PRO A 75 20.06 1.47 -12.26
CA PRO A 75 21.25 1.57 -13.10
C PRO A 75 21.65 3.05 -13.34
N PRO A 76 22.95 3.36 -13.45
CA PRO A 76 24.10 2.45 -13.38
C PRO A 76 24.61 2.20 -11.95
N VAL A 77 23.98 2.80 -10.93
CA VAL A 77 24.49 2.85 -9.55
C VAL A 77 24.39 1.50 -8.87
N GLY A 78 23.26 0.81 -9.02
CA GLY A 78 23.00 -0.47 -8.37
C GLY A 78 22.20 -1.42 -9.25
N TYR A 79 22.05 -2.64 -8.73
CA TYR A 79 21.17 -3.66 -9.28
C TYR A 79 20.24 -4.16 -8.16
N PRO A 80 18.95 -4.32 -8.43
CA PRO A 80 18.00 -4.79 -7.43
C PRO A 80 18.26 -6.27 -7.11
N ILE A 81 18.32 -6.61 -5.82
CA ILE A 81 18.28 -8.00 -5.36
C ILE A 81 16.86 -8.39 -4.93
N GLN A 82 16.61 -9.68 -4.73
CA GLN A 82 15.28 -10.20 -4.38
C GLN A 82 14.65 -9.49 -3.17
N ASP A 83 15.44 -9.21 -2.13
CA ASP A 83 14.97 -8.53 -0.92
C ASP A 83 14.55 -7.08 -1.20
N ASP A 84 15.17 -6.43 -2.17
CA ASP A 84 14.86 -5.05 -2.57
C ASP A 84 13.49 -5.01 -3.24
N VAL A 85 13.25 -5.96 -4.15
CA VAL A 85 11.95 -6.14 -4.81
C VAL A 85 10.87 -6.45 -3.79
N LEU A 86 11.13 -7.35 -2.85
CA LEU A 86 10.19 -7.69 -1.80
C LEU A 86 9.89 -6.48 -0.90
N GLY A 87 10.91 -5.68 -0.57
CA GLY A 87 10.77 -4.44 0.19
C GLY A 87 9.85 -3.44 -0.50
N VAL A 88 10.08 -3.20 -1.80
CA VAL A 88 9.22 -2.31 -2.61
C VAL A 88 7.79 -2.83 -2.64
N VAL A 89 7.57 -4.12 -2.93
CA VAL A 89 6.22 -4.72 -2.98
C VAL A 89 5.51 -4.59 -1.62
N ASN A 90 6.21 -4.85 -0.51
CA ASN A 90 5.64 -4.73 0.83
C ASN A 90 5.21 -3.30 1.15
N HIS A 91 6.06 -2.31 0.88
CA HIS A 91 5.73 -0.89 1.10
C HIS A 91 4.59 -0.41 0.21
N LEU A 92 4.55 -0.83 -1.06
CA LEU A 92 3.42 -0.55 -1.95
C LEU A 92 2.12 -1.18 -1.47
N GLY A 93 2.17 -2.40 -0.94
CA GLY A 93 1.00 -3.03 -0.31
C GLY A 93 0.42 -2.18 0.82
N GLN A 94 1.27 -1.57 1.65
CA GLN A 94 0.83 -0.65 2.69
C GLN A 94 0.25 0.65 2.12
N MET A 95 0.91 1.23 1.11
CA MET A 95 0.41 2.43 0.44
C MET A 95 -1.00 2.22 -0.15
N VAL A 96 -1.24 1.07 -0.80
CA VAL A 96 -2.55 0.70 -1.32
C VAL A 96 -3.58 0.56 -0.20
N ALA A 97 -3.20 -0.01 0.95
CA ALA A 97 -4.10 -0.11 2.09
C ALA A 97 -4.54 1.27 2.61
N PHE A 98 -3.63 2.24 2.72
CA PHE A 98 -3.94 3.61 3.10
C PHE A 98 -4.84 4.32 2.07
N LEU A 99 -4.55 4.16 0.77
CA LEU A 99 -5.40 4.69 -0.31
C LEU A 99 -6.82 4.12 -0.26
N LEU A 100 -6.98 2.82 -0.07
CA LEU A 100 -8.29 2.18 0.04
C LEU A 100 -9.06 2.65 1.28
N LEU A 101 -8.37 2.87 2.40
CA LEU A 101 -8.97 3.42 3.61
C LEU A 101 -9.48 4.86 3.38
N GLU A 102 -8.66 5.69 2.74
CA GLU A 102 -8.99 7.08 2.41
C GLU A 102 -10.22 7.13 1.47
N LEU A 103 -10.22 6.35 0.39
CA LEU A 103 -11.34 6.30 -0.57
C LEU A 103 -12.65 5.81 0.05
N ARG A 104 -12.60 4.83 0.96
CA ARG A 104 -13.79 4.37 1.71
C ARG A 104 -14.33 5.46 2.64
N THR A 105 -13.43 6.22 3.27
CA THR A 105 -13.81 7.32 4.16
C THR A 105 -14.37 8.50 3.35
N ALA A 106 -13.85 8.74 2.15
CA ALA A 106 -14.36 9.72 1.22
C ALA A 106 -15.74 9.38 0.65
N GLY A 107 -15.98 8.12 0.27
CA GLY A 107 -17.26 7.69 -0.29
C GLY A 107 -18.43 7.65 0.70
N ASN A 108 -18.15 7.64 2.01
CA ASN A 108 -19.18 7.58 3.06
C ASN A 108 -19.69 8.96 3.51
N SER A 109 -19.08 10.05 3.05
CA SER A 109 -19.54 11.41 3.35
C SER A 109 -20.63 11.83 2.36
N SER A 110 -21.88 11.78 2.79
CA SER A 110 -23.07 12.15 1.99
C SER A 110 -23.24 13.66 1.74
N ASN A 111 -22.30 14.50 2.16
CA ASN A 111 -22.39 15.96 2.01
C ASN A 111 -21.61 16.42 0.77
N ASN A 112 -22.35 16.58 -0.33
CA ASN A 112 -21.90 16.95 -1.69
C ASN A 112 -21.24 18.34 -1.86
N GLU A 113 -20.85 19.04 -0.79
CA GLU A 113 -20.43 20.45 -0.90
C GLU A 113 -18.98 20.75 -0.52
N ASN A 114 -18.22 19.76 -0.05
CA ASN A 114 -16.78 19.92 0.12
C ASN A 114 -16.09 18.82 -0.68
N ARG A 115 -15.32 19.22 -1.70
CA ARG A 115 -14.49 18.33 -2.52
C ARG A 115 -13.55 17.61 -1.55
N GLN A 116 -13.92 16.40 -1.12
CA GLN A 116 -13.25 15.74 -0.01
C GLN A 116 -11.79 15.51 -0.40
N SER A 117 -10.88 16.19 0.30
CA SER A 117 -9.45 16.09 0.01
C SER A 117 -9.02 14.65 0.25
N CYS A 118 -8.39 14.06 -0.76
CA CYS A 118 -7.84 12.72 -0.71
C CYS A 118 -6.31 12.87 -0.70
N PRO A 119 -5.69 13.30 0.42
CA PRO A 119 -4.30 13.71 0.46
C PRO A 119 -3.33 12.62 0.01
N CYS A 120 -3.61 11.33 0.27
CA CYS A 120 -2.77 10.24 -0.23
C CYS A 120 -2.86 10.12 -1.75
N LEU A 121 -4.06 10.18 -2.31
CA LEU A 121 -4.28 10.17 -3.76
C LEU A 121 -3.67 11.41 -4.43
N ASP A 122 -3.89 12.59 -3.85
CA ASP A 122 -3.38 13.87 -4.35
C ASP A 122 -1.85 13.85 -4.38
N TYR A 123 -1.20 13.37 -3.32
CA TYR A 123 0.26 13.19 -3.28
C TYR A 123 0.75 12.18 -4.31
N LEU A 124 0.06 11.05 -4.47
CA LEU A 124 0.42 10.02 -5.45
C LEU A 124 0.46 10.60 -6.88
N LEU A 125 -0.51 11.45 -7.20
CA LEU A 125 -0.63 12.10 -8.49
C LEU A 125 0.35 13.26 -8.65
N SER A 126 0.48 14.14 -7.66
CA SER A 126 1.36 15.32 -7.74
C SER A 126 2.83 14.93 -7.88
N GLU A 127 3.26 13.89 -7.17
CA GLU A 127 4.63 13.41 -7.17
C GLU A 127 4.92 12.39 -8.29
N ASN A 128 3.92 12.04 -9.10
CA ASN A 128 4.02 11.06 -10.19
C ASN A 128 4.63 9.73 -9.73
N LEU A 129 4.19 9.20 -8.59
CA LEU A 129 4.80 8.02 -7.97
C LEU A 129 4.77 6.80 -8.87
N LEU A 130 3.68 6.65 -9.64
CA LEU A 130 3.49 5.55 -10.58
C LEU A 130 4.51 5.61 -11.74
N ASP A 131 4.92 6.79 -12.17
CA ASP A 131 5.92 6.95 -13.23
C ASP A 131 7.31 6.55 -12.75
N LYS A 132 7.67 6.97 -11.53
CA LYS A 132 8.91 6.56 -10.86
C LYS A 132 8.97 5.04 -10.66
N LEU A 133 7.88 4.44 -10.20
CA LEU A 133 7.74 2.99 -10.04
C LEU A 133 7.83 2.25 -11.38
N PHE A 134 7.15 2.76 -12.40
CA PHE A 134 7.18 2.17 -13.72
C PHE A 134 8.60 2.17 -14.29
N THR A 135 9.28 3.32 -14.22
CA THR A 135 10.67 3.48 -14.67
C THR A 135 11.64 2.58 -13.91
N TRP A 136 11.38 2.31 -12.63
CA TRP A 136 12.17 1.33 -11.90
C TRP A 136 11.87 -0.10 -12.39
N SER A 137 10.59 -0.47 -12.47
CA SER A 137 10.14 -1.83 -12.81
C SER A 137 10.65 -2.35 -14.15
N ILE A 138 10.82 -1.49 -15.16
CA ILE A 138 11.35 -1.90 -16.47
C ILE A 138 12.79 -2.44 -16.39
N HIS A 139 13.54 -2.10 -15.34
CA HIS A 139 14.91 -2.57 -15.10
C HIS A 139 14.97 -3.74 -14.12
N THR A 140 13.86 -4.02 -13.42
CA THR A 140 13.78 -5.02 -12.36
C THR A 140 13.13 -6.33 -12.81
N GLY A 141 12.35 -6.31 -13.91
CA GLY A 141 11.67 -7.48 -14.49
C GLY A 141 10.18 -7.51 -14.22
#